data_AF-A0A3D0RNJ3-F1
#
_entry.id   AF-A0A3D0RNJ3-F1
#
_cell.length_a   1.000
_cell.length_b   1.000
_cell.length_c   1.000
_cell.angle_alpha   90.00
_cell.angle_beta   90.00
_cell.angle_gamma   90.00
#
_symmetry.space_group_name_H-M   'P 1'
#
loop_
_entity.id
_entity.type
_entity.pdbx_description
1 polymer ?
#
loop_
_entity_poly.entity_id
_entity_poly.type
_entity_poly.pdbx_seq_one_letter_code
_entity_poly.pdbx_strand_id
1 'polypeptide(L)' 'DTETTGIDPLLSDLVGLSFAYTEGEAFYVPISENREEAQKQVDIFRPFFENDRIEKIGQNLKYDILSLR' A
#
# COMPACT_ATOMS: atom_id res chain seq x y z
N ASP A 1 4.93 -2.35 0.75
CA ASP A 1 4.76 -2.09 2.19
C ASP A 1 3.88 -0.85 2.34
N THR A 2 3.16 -0.72 3.44
CA THR A 2 2.16 0.33 3.69
C THR A 2 2.52 1.14 4.92
N GLU A 3 2.42 2.46 4.83
CA GLU A 3 2.55 3.36 5.97
C GLU A 3 1.16 3.81 6.42
N THR A 4 0.88 3.76 7.72
CA THR A 4 -0.44 4.08 8.28
C THR A 4 -0.34 5.02 9.49
N THR A 5 -1.44 5.71 9.82
CA THR A 5 -1.48 6.63 10.97
C THR A 5 -1.44 5.95 12.35
N GLY A 6 -1.63 4.64 12.39
CA GLY A 6 -1.63 3.84 13.62
C GLY A 6 -1.22 2.39 13.37
N ILE A 7 -1.39 1.55 14.40
CA ILE A 7 -1.00 0.12 14.41
C ILE A 7 -2.17 -0.85 14.22
N ASP A 8 -3.41 -0.35 14.18
CA ASP A 8 -4.59 -1.16 13.90
C ASP A 8 -5.02 -0.90 12.45
N PRO A 9 -4.88 -1.89 11.54
CA PRO A 9 -5.11 -1.67 10.12
C PRO A 9 -6.59 -1.43 9.79
N LEU A 10 -7.52 -1.74 10.70
CA LEU A 10 -8.95 -1.51 10.50
C LEU A 10 -9.39 -0.11 10.94
N LEU A 11 -8.57 0.57 11.73
CA LEU A 11 -8.85 1.90 12.30
C LEU A 11 -7.90 2.99 11.79
N SER A 12 -6.79 2.60 11.15
CA SER A 12 -5.76 3.53 10.70
C SER A 12 -5.98 3.93 9.24
N ASP A 13 -5.65 5.17 8.91
CA ASP A 13 -5.66 5.67 7.53
C ASP A 13 -4.31 5.40 6.85
N LEU A 14 -4.35 5.22 5.53
CA LEU A 14 -3.16 5.03 4.71
C LEU A 14 -2.44 6.38 4.49
N VAL A 15 -1.14 6.39 4.76
CA VAL A 15 -0.24 7.54 4.58
C VAL A 15 0.63 7.38 3.34
N GLY A 16 0.97 6.13 2.99
CA GLY A 16 1.89 5.88 1.89
C GLY A 16 1.97 4.43 1.46
N LEU A 17 2.47 4.23 0.25
CA LEU A 17 2.86 2.93 -0.30
C LEU A 17 4.35 2.95 -0.63
N SER A 18 5.03 1.84 -0.38
CA SER A 18 6.42 1.68 -0.78
C SER A 18 6.63 0.39 -1.57
N PHE A 19 7.48 0.48 -2.59
CA PHE A 19 7.78 -0.60 -3.53
C PHE A 19 9.27 -0.69 -3.80
N ALA A 20 9.78 -1.91 -3.95
CA ALA A 20 11.11 -2.17 -4.47
C ALA A 20 10.99 -3.29 -5.51
N TYR A 21 11.53 -3.06 -6.70
CA TYR A 21 11.56 -4.06 -7.78
C TYR A 21 12.99 -4.39 -8.24
N THR A 22 13.98 -3.64 -7.74
CA THR A 22 15.42 -3.86 -7.94
C THR A 22 16.12 -3.75 -6.59
N GLU A 23 17.14 -4.58 -6.34
CA GLU A 23 17.93 -4.50 -5.11
C GLU A 23 18.60 -3.12 -4.96
N GLY A 24 18.50 -2.54 -3.77
CA GLY A 24 19.07 -1.22 -3.46
C GLY A 24 18.27 -0.03 -4.00
N GLU A 25 17.13 -0.26 -4.66
CA GLU A 25 16.26 0.79 -5.18
C GLU A 25 14.81 0.61 -4.67
N ALA A 26 14.27 1.67 -4.09
CA ALA A 26 12.90 1.69 -3.60
C ALA A 26 12.22 3.02 -3.90
N PHE A 27 10.90 2.96 -4.02
CA PHE A 27 10.03 4.08 -4.34
C PHE A 27 9.02 4.24 -3.22
N TYR A 28 8.77 5.49 -2.83
CA TYR A 28 7.71 5.85 -1.89
C TYR A 28 6.67 6.71 -2.60
N VAL A 29 5.41 6.33 -2.44
CA VAL A 29 4.25 7.02 -2.99
C VAL A 29 3.47 7.61 -1.82
N PRO A 30 3.53 8.93 -1.59
CA PRO A 30 2.73 9.57 -0.57
C PRO A 30 1.25 9.52 -0.97
N ILE A 31 0.39 9.21 -0.01
CA ILE A 31 -1.07 9.19 -0.19
C ILE A 31 -1.68 10.39 0.53
N SER A 32 -2.70 10.98 -0.08
CA SER A 32 -3.40 12.13 0.47
C SER A 32 -4.10 11.79 1.80
N GLU A 33 -4.10 12.73 2.75
CA GLU A 33 -4.98 12.65 3.93
C GLU A 33 -6.47 12.82 3.57
N ASN A 34 -6.78 13.37 2.39
CA ASN A 34 -8.14 13.44 1.90
C ASN A 34 -8.56 12.07 1.38
N ARG A 35 -9.55 11.45 2.04
CA ARG A 35 -10.00 10.09 1.75
C ARG A 35 -10.45 9.86 0.30
N GLU A 36 -11.08 10.83 -0.35
CA GLU A 36 -11.54 10.68 -1.73
C GLU A 36 -10.35 10.66 -2.71
N GLU A 37 -9.38 11.54 -2.47
CA GLU A 37 -8.16 11.59 -3.27
C GLU A 37 -7.26 10.37 -2.99
N ALA A 38 -7.16 9.96 -1.73
CA ALA A 38 -6.46 8.75 -1.32
C ALA A 38 -6.97 7.52 -2.07
N GLN A 39 -8.30 7.34 -2.14
CA GLN A 39 -8.89 6.23 -2.87
C GLN A 39 -8.52 6.27 -4.36
N LYS A 40 -8.58 7.44 -5.00
CA LYS A 40 -8.19 7.60 -6.42
C LYS A 40 -6.72 7.23 -6.64
N GLN A 41 -5.84 7.64 -5.73
CA GLN A 41 -4.41 7.33 -5.79
C GLN A 41 -4.14 5.83 -5.60
N VAL A 42 -4.78 5.20 -4.63
CA VAL A 42 -4.65 3.75 -4.38
C VAL A 42 -5.22 2.93 -5.54
N ASP A 43 -6.33 3.37 -6.15
CA ASP A 43 -6.99 2.68 -7.25
C ASP A 43 -6.13 2.55 -8.51
N ILE A 44 -5.15 3.45 -8.70
CA ILE A 44 -4.14 3.35 -9.77
C ILE A 44 -3.36 2.03 -9.64
N PHE A 45 -3.12 1.55 -8.42
CA PHE A 45 -2.36 0.33 -8.14
C PHE A 45 -3.22 -0.93 -8.07
N ARG A 46 -4.55 -0.81 -8.12
CA ARG A 46 -5.48 -1.96 -8.05
C ARG A 46 -5.12 -3.07 -9.07
N PRO A 47 -4.85 -2.76 -10.36
CA PRO A 47 -4.46 -3.80 -11.33
C PRO A 47 -3.16 -4.53 -10.98
N PHE A 48 -2.26 -3.92 -10.21
CA PHE A 48 -1.04 -4.58 -9.74
C PHE A 48 -1.33 -5.51 -8.56
N PHE A 49 -2.05 -5.00 -7.55
CA PHE A 49 -2.34 -5.76 -6.34
C PHE A 49 -3.27 -6.95 -6.58
N GLU A 50 -4.30 -6.79 -7.41
CA GLU A 50 -5.27 -7.86 -7.71
C GLU A 50 -4.78 -8.90 -8.73
N ASN A 51 -3.66 -8.66 -9.40
CA ASN A 51 -3.12 -9.59 -10.39
C ASN A 51 -2.36 -10.74 -9.73
N ASP A 52 -2.97 -11.92 -9.71
CA ASP A 52 -2.45 -13.17 -9.15
C ASP A 52 -1.18 -13.70 -9.82
N ARG A 53 -0.85 -13.23 -11.03
CA ARG A 53 0.38 -13.61 -11.76
C ARG A 53 1.60 -12.81 -11.35
N ILE A 54 1.42 -11.73 -10.59
CA ILE A 54 2.52 -10.93 -10.05
C ILE A 54 2.75 -11.37 -8.61
N GLU A 55 3.94 -11.87 -8.30
CA GLU A 55 4.37 -12.19 -6.94
C GLU A 55 4.67 -10.91 -6.16
N LYS A 56 4.21 -10.84 -4.90
CA LYS A 56 4.48 -9.73 -3.99
C LYS A 56 5.21 -10.28 -2.79
N ILE A 57 6.35 -9.69 -2.48
CA ILE A 57 7.18 -10.05 -1.31
C ILE A 57 7.09 -8.89 -0.32
N GLY A 58 6.91 -9.22 0.96
CA GLY A 58 6.85 -8.23 2.03
C GLY A 58 6.94 -8.87 3.42
N GLN A 59 7.28 -8.07 4.41
CA GLN A 59 7.36 -8.48 5.80
C GLN A 59 6.00 -8.31 6.46
N ASN A 60 5.44 -9.35 7.09
CA ASN A 60 4.14 -9.28 7.77
C ASN A 60 2.97 -8.78 6.88
N LEU A 61 2.93 -9.24 5.62
CA LEU A 61 1.93 -8.85 4.59
C LEU A 61 0.46 -8.92 5.04
N LYS A 62 0.14 -9.71 6.08
CA LYS A 62 -1.19 -9.72 6.68
C LYS A 62 -1.67 -8.31 7.04
N TYR A 63 -0.78 -7.46 7.55
CA TYR A 63 -1.12 -6.08 7.90
C TYR A 63 -1.45 -5.26 6.64
N ASP A 64 -0.55 -5.24 5.66
CA ASP A 64 -0.72 -4.51 4.39
C ASP A 64 -2.01 -4.91 3.67
N ILE A 65 -2.31 -6.21 3.63
CA ILE A 65 -3.53 -6.72 3.00
C ILE A 65 -4.78 -6.20 3.72
N LEU A 66 -4.75 -6.05 5.04
CA LEU A 66 -5.88 -5.50 5.78
C LEU A 66 -6.02 -3.99 5.55
N SER A 67 -4.91 -3.25 5.47
CA SER A 67 -4.90 -1.81 5.20
C SER A 67 -5.40 -1.45 3.79
N LEU A 68 -5.29 -2.38 2.83
CA LEU A 68 -5.68 -2.20 1.43
C LEU A 68 -7.05 -2.79 1.07
N ARG A 69 -7.79 -3.35 2.04
CA ARG A 69 -9.14 -3.87 1.85
C ARG A 69 -10.20 -2.77 1.96
#